data_AF-A0A7C5JL92-F1
#
_entry.id   AF-A0A7C5JL92-F1
#
_cell.length_a   1.000
_cell.length_b   1.000
_cell.length_c   1.000
_cell.angle_alpha   90.00
_cell.angle_beta   90.00
_cell.angle_gamma   90.00
#
_symmetry.space_group_name_H-M   'P 1'
#
loop_
_entity.id
_entity.type
_entity.pdbx_description
1 polymer ?
#
loop_
_entity_poly.entity_id
_entity_poly.type
_entity_poly.pdbx_seq_one_letter_code
_entity_poly.pdbx_strand_id
1 'polypeptide(L)'
;MTFEDKFNEFIPELTKALTVPNSTDWTVKGFIDYYQNIYSISTDTKVISKVIELMIFPKFLEFAQRNNLQLKLSPHQNYYPDITFIDSNGKKYAVDLKSTYRTTSTR
;
A
#
# COMPACT_ATOMS: atom_id res chain seq x y z
N MET A 1 11.43 -8.98 18.88
CA MET A 1 11.08 -9.08 17.45
C MET A 1 11.60 -7.85 16.75
N THR A 2 12.39 -8.04 15.68
CA THR A 2 13.00 -6.94 14.90
C THR A 2 11.96 -6.22 14.05
N PHE A 3 12.32 -5.08 13.43
CA PHE A 3 11.45 -4.42 12.45
C PHE A 3 11.11 -5.37 11.29
N GLU A 4 12.10 -6.11 10.78
CA GLU A 4 11.92 -7.01 9.65
C GLU A 4 10.93 -8.14 9.96
N ASP A 5 11.05 -8.75 11.14
CA ASP A 5 10.10 -9.76 11.61
C ASP A 5 8.67 -9.20 11.66
N LYS A 6 8.49 -8.03 12.31
CA LYS A 6 7.19 -7.34 12.41
C LYS A 6 6.64 -6.99 11.03
N PHE A 7 7.49 -6.52 10.14
CA PHE A 7 7.10 -6.12 8.78
C PHE A 7 6.67 -7.33 7.96
N ASN A 8 7.38 -8.46 8.07
CA ASN A 8 7.02 -9.71 7.42
C ASN A 8 5.67 -10.26 7.93
N GLU A 9 5.40 -10.17 9.24
CA GLU A 9 4.09 -10.52 9.80
C GLU A 9 2.96 -9.59 9.33
N PHE A 10 3.29 -8.34 9.01
CA PHE A 10 2.37 -7.33 8.51
C PHE A 10 2.02 -7.48 7.02
N ILE A 11 2.93 -8.00 6.17
CA ILE A 11 2.70 -8.12 4.72
C ILE A 11 1.36 -8.79 4.34
N PRO A 12 0.94 -9.91 4.98
CA PRO A 12 -0.35 -10.53 4.67
C PRO A 12 -1.57 -9.61 4.90
N GLU A 13 -1.47 -8.61 5.79
CA GLU A 13 -2.54 -7.63 6.00
C GLU A 13 -2.75 -6.74 4.77
N LEU A 14 -1.70 -6.45 4.01
CA LEU A 14 -1.78 -5.68 2.77
C LEU A 14 -2.61 -6.42 1.71
N THR A 15 -2.34 -7.71 1.51
CA THR A 15 -3.10 -8.55 0.58
C THR A 15 -4.57 -8.60 0.98
N LYS A 16 -4.86 -8.80 2.27
CA LYS A 16 -6.24 -8.82 2.78
C LYS A 16 -6.98 -7.49 2.57
N ALA A 17 -6.29 -6.36 2.62
CA ALA A 17 -6.90 -5.06 2.36
C ALA A 17 -7.31 -4.90 0.87
N LEU A 18 -6.57 -5.53 -0.03
CA LEU A 18 -6.80 -5.47 -1.47
C LEU A 18 -7.91 -6.41 -1.96
N THR A 19 -8.10 -7.56 -1.31
CA THR A 19 -8.97 -8.64 -1.80
C THR A 19 -10.22 -8.86 -0.97
N VAL A 20 -11.34 -9.17 -1.61
CA VAL A 20 -12.56 -9.62 -0.93
C VAL A 20 -12.31 -11.01 -0.30
N PRO A 21 -12.73 -11.27 0.96
CA PRO A 21 -12.56 -12.57 1.59
C PRO A 21 -13.11 -13.71 0.75
N ASN A 22 -12.31 -14.78 0.59
CA ASN A 22 -12.65 -15.96 -0.20
C ASN A 22 -12.92 -15.66 -1.70
N SER A 23 -12.36 -14.57 -2.24
CA SER A 23 -12.47 -14.21 -3.65
C SER A 23 -11.14 -13.71 -4.23
N THR A 24 -11.02 -13.77 -5.55
CA THR A 24 -9.94 -13.11 -6.31
C THR A 24 -10.26 -11.64 -6.61
N ASP A 25 -11.47 -11.20 -6.28
CA ASP A 25 -11.94 -9.84 -6.52
C ASP A 25 -11.22 -8.82 -5.66
N TRP A 26 -10.95 -7.66 -6.26
CA TRP A 26 -10.48 -6.51 -5.53
C TRP A 26 -11.63 -5.86 -4.76
N THR A 27 -11.33 -5.34 -3.57
CA THR A 27 -12.29 -4.62 -2.74
C THR A 27 -12.66 -3.27 -3.34
N VAL A 28 -11.74 -2.63 -4.07
CA VAL A 28 -12.02 -1.43 -4.86
C VAL A 28 -12.69 -1.79 -6.18
N LYS A 29 -13.76 -1.05 -6.53
CA LYS A 29 -14.54 -1.27 -7.76
C LYS A 29 -14.55 -0.06 -8.71
N GLY A 30 -14.23 1.13 -8.20
CA GLY A 30 -14.36 2.38 -8.94
C GLY A 30 -14.05 3.60 -8.09
N PHE A 31 -14.13 4.77 -8.72
CA PHE A 31 -14.16 6.06 -8.06
C PHE A 31 -15.61 6.55 -7.97
N ILE A 32 -15.95 7.22 -6.89
CA ILE A 32 -17.26 7.85 -6.71
C ILE A 32 -17.09 9.36 -6.73
N ASP A 33 -17.95 10.06 -7.46
CA ASP A 33 -18.00 11.52 -7.42
C ASP A 33 -18.95 12.03 -6.33
N TYR A 34 -19.03 13.36 -6.20
CA TYR A 34 -19.95 14.01 -5.27
C TYR A 34 -21.43 13.68 -5.53
N TYR A 35 -21.81 13.39 -6.78
CA TYR A 35 -23.18 13.05 -7.19
C TYR A 35 -23.48 11.56 -7.08
N GLN A 36 -22.58 10.78 -6.47
CA GLN A 36 -22.70 9.33 -6.31
C GLN A 36 -22.65 8.53 -7.63
N ASN A 37 -22.12 9.12 -8.71
CA ASN A 37 -21.80 8.37 -9.92
C ASN A 37 -20.57 7.50 -9.67
N ILE A 38 -20.63 6.23 -10.06
CA ILE A 38 -19.52 5.28 -9.94
C ILE A 38 -18.83 5.16 -11.30
N TYR A 39 -17.53 5.47 -11.34
CA TYR A 39 -16.66 5.36 -12.50
C TYR A 39 -15.74 4.17 -12.34
N SER A 40 -15.79 3.23 -13.27
CA SER A 40 -14.90 2.07 -13.26
C SER A 40 -13.44 2.46 -13.47
N ILE A 41 -12.54 1.65 -12.94
CA ILE A 41 -11.09 1.85 -13.09
C ILE A 41 -10.67 1.30 -14.46
N SER A 42 -9.99 2.11 -15.26
CA SER A 42 -9.39 1.66 -16.53
C SER A 42 -8.20 0.72 -16.29
N THR A 43 -7.76 0.01 -17.32
CA THR A 43 -6.59 -0.89 -17.26
C THR A 43 -5.23 -0.17 -17.27
N ASP A 44 -5.19 1.16 -17.23
CA ASP A 44 -3.95 1.93 -17.17
C ASP A 44 -3.16 1.61 -15.89
N THR A 45 -1.87 1.27 -16.06
CA THR A 45 -1.03 0.80 -14.97
C THR A 45 -0.73 1.86 -13.92
N LYS A 46 -0.69 3.15 -14.28
CA LYS A 46 -0.49 4.24 -13.32
C LYS A 46 -1.73 4.47 -12.47
N VAL A 47 -2.91 4.35 -13.07
CA VAL A 47 -4.18 4.42 -12.33
C VAL A 47 -4.27 3.25 -11.36
N ILE A 48 -4.02 2.02 -11.83
CA ILE A 48 -4.06 0.83 -10.99
C ILE A 48 -3.03 0.90 -9.85
N SER A 49 -1.78 1.27 -10.13
CA SER A 49 -0.75 1.35 -9.09
C SER A 49 -1.13 2.36 -8.02
N LYS A 50 -1.71 3.51 -8.42
CA LYS A 50 -2.11 4.53 -7.45
C LYS A 50 -3.27 4.08 -6.57
N VAL A 51 -4.23 3.36 -7.14
CA VAL A 51 -5.33 2.77 -6.38
C VAL A 51 -4.81 1.79 -5.33
N ILE A 52 -3.89 0.90 -5.71
CA ILE A 52 -3.27 -0.05 -4.77
C ILE A 52 -2.58 0.69 -3.63
N GLU A 53 -1.73 1.68 -3.93
CA GLU A 53 -1.05 2.52 -2.92
C GLU A 53 -2.04 3.15 -1.94
N LEU A 54 -3.12 3.77 -2.44
CA LEU A 54 -4.13 4.43 -1.60
C LEU A 54 -4.84 3.44 -0.68
N MET A 55 -5.14 2.24 -1.14
CA MET A 55 -5.80 1.21 -0.35
C MET A 55 -4.93 0.66 0.78
N ILE A 56 -3.64 0.46 0.51
CA ILE A 56 -2.71 -0.11 1.50
C ILE A 56 -2.11 0.93 2.43
N PHE A 57 -2.12 2.22 2.07
CA PHE A 57 -1.53 3.28 2.88
C PHE A 57 -2.04 3.34 4.33
N PRO A 58 -3.36 3.25 4.61
CA PRO A 58 -3.87 3.20 5.98
C PRO A 58 -3.26 2.06 6.82
N LYS A 59 -2.93 0.92 6.19
CA LYS A 59 -2.29 -0.21 6.87
C LYS A 59 -0.87 0.09 7.30
N PHE A 60 -0.12 0.89 6.53
CA PHE A 60 1.20 1.36 6.96
C PHE A 60 1.12 2.32 8.16
N LEU A 61 0.09 3.16 8.24
CA LEU A 61 -0.16 4.00 9.41
C LEU A 61 -0.48 3.15 10.65
N GLU A 62 -1.37 2.16 10.51
CA GLU A 62 -1.68 1.19 11.58
C GLU A 62 -0.41 0.45 12.03
N PHE A 63 0.42 -0.01 11.11
CA PHE A 63 1.68 -0.68 11.40
C PHE A 63 2.64 0.21 12.20
N ALA A 64 2.79 1.48 11.80
CA ALA A 64 3.61 2.45 12.53
C ALA A 64 3.11 2.63 13.96
N GLN A 65 1.80 2.85 14.14
CA GLN A 65 1.19 3.05 15.45
C GLN A 65 1.38 1.83 16.36
N ARG A 66 1.07 0.62 15.87
CA ARG A 66 1.23 -0.63 16.65
C ARG A 66 2.66 -0.89 17.11
N ASN A 67 3.65 -0.39 16.36
CA ASN A 67 5.06 -0.65 16.61
C ASN A 67 5.84 0.53 17.18
N ASN A 68 5.16 1.62 17.59
CA ASN A 68 5.76 2.85 18.09
C ASN A 68 6.81 3.44 17.12
N LEU A 69 6.48 3.46 15.83
CA LEU A 69 7.32 4.03 14.78
C LEU A 69 6.72 5.35 14.31
N GLN A 70 7.58 6.32 13.98
CA GLN A 70 7.16 7.47 13.18
C GLN A 70 7.12 7.07 11.71
N LEU A 71 6.02 7.38 11.02
CA LEU A 71 5.93 7.29 9.56
C LEU A 71 6.15 8.68 8.94
N LYS A 72 7.05 8.79 7.96
CA LYS A 72 7.23 9.97 7.12
C LYS A 72 7.05 9.61 5.65
N LEU A 73 6.30 10.45 4.94
CA LEU A 73 6.19 10.41 3.50
C LEU A 73 7.27 11.27 2.84
N SER A 74 7.56 10.95 1.59
CA SER A 74 8.42 11.79 0.76
C SER A 74 7.81 13.20 0.58
N PRO A 75 8.56 14.29 0.86
CA PRO A 75 8.03 15.66 0.83
C PRO A 75 7.86 16.20 -0.60
N HIS A 76 8.51 15.57 -1.59
CA HIS A 76 8.53 16.00 -2.97
C HIS A 76 8.26 14.83 -3.91
N GLN A 77 7.71 15.12 -5.08
CA GLN A 77 7.58 14.13 -6.14
C GLN A 77 8.98 13.63 -6.56
N ASN A 78 9.08 12.33 -6.89
CA ASN A 78 10.30 11.65 -7.37
C ASN A 78 11.43 11.51 -6.33
N TYR A 79 11.14 11.65 -5.04
CA TYR A 79 12.12 11.41 -3.98
C TYR A 79 11.88 10.02 -3.37
N TYR A 80 12.92 9.19 -3.39
CA TYR A 80 12.95 7.92 -2.68
C TYR A 80 13.17 8.14 -1.17
N PRO A 81 12.59 7.31 -0.28
CA PRO A 81 11.56 6.28 -0.54
C PRO A 81 10.14 6.87 -0.47
N ASP A 82 9.14 6.08 -0.85
CA ASP A 82 7.72 6.45 -0.67
C ASP A 82 7.39 6.63 0.83
N ILE A 83 7.86 5.70 1.66
CA ILE A 83 7.61 5.64 3.09
C ILE A 83 8.93 5.46 3.84
N THR A 84 9.13 6.28 4.87
CA THR A 84 10.21 6.09 5.85
C THR A 84 9.61 5.82 7.22
N PHE A 85 9.90 4.66 7.80
CA PHE A 85 9.67 4.41 9.23
C PHE A 85 10.90 4.82 10.05
N ILE A 86 10.68 5.40 11.23
CA ILE A 86 11.75 5.81 12.15
C ILE A 86 11.43 5.25 13.52
N ASP A 87 12.36 4.50 14.11
CA ASP A 87 12.22 3.96 15.47
C ASP A 87 12.61 4.99 16.55
N SER A 88 12.43 4.63 17.81
CA SER A 88 12.76 5.48 18.96
C SER A 88 14.26 5.82 19.08
N ASN A 89 15.13 5.03 18.45
CA ASN A 89 16.58 5.27 18.41
C ASN A 89 16.99 6.11 17.19
N GLY A 90 16.03 6.54 16.37
CA GLY A 90 16.26 7.29 15.14
C GLY A 90 16.71 6.43 13.95
N LYS A 91 16.69 5.10 14.06
CA LYS A 91 16.98 4.20 12.94
C LYS A 91 15.86 4.30 11.91
N LYS A 92 16.24 4.46 10.65
CA LYS A 92 15.32 4.64 9.53
C LYS A 92 15.19 3.37 8.71
N TYR A 93 13.97 3.06 8.28
CA TYR A 93 13.62 1.96 7.39
C TYR A 93 12.90 2.53 6.19
N ALA A 94 13.49 2.35 5.01
CA ALA A 94 12.93 2.81 3.75
C ALA A 94 12.04 1.72 3.16
N VAL A 95 10.81 2.09 2.80
CA VAL A 95 9.83 1.22 2.14
C VAL A 95 9.35 1.92 0.88
N ASP A 96 9.42 1.20 -0.22
CA ASP A 96 9.12 1.70 -1.55
C ASP A 96 8.17 0.71 -2.25
N LEU A 97 7.13 1.24 -2.85
CA LEU A 97 6.01 0.49 -3.39
C LEU A 97 6.19 0.36 -4.89
N LYS A 98 6.38 -0.88 -5.36
CA LYS A 98 6.51 -1.18 -6.78
C LYS A 98 5.35 -2.03 -7.26
N SER A 99 4.80 -1.66 -8.41
CA SER A 99 3.74 -2.39 -9.08
C SER A 99 4.13 -2.71 -10.51
N THR A 100 3.72 -3.88 -10.98
CA THR A 100 3.84 -4.32 -12.36
C THR A 100 2.66 -5.25 -12.68
N TYR A 101 2.47 -5.57 -13.95
CA TYR A 101 1.43 -6.48 -14.40
C TYR A 101 2.04 -7.68 -15.11
N ARG A 102 1.21 -8.69 -15.35
CA ARG A 102 1.55 -9.87 -16.15
C ARG A 102 0.55 -10.00 -17.28
N THR A 103 1.04 -10.41 -18.45
CA THR A 103 0.20 -10.80 -19.59
C THR A 103 -0.15 -12.29 -19.58
N THR A 104 0.61 -13.09 -18.83
CA THR A 104 0.43 -14.54 -18.66
C THR A 104 0.32 -14.91 -17.18
N SER A 105 -0.40 -15.99 -16.88
CA SER A 105 -0.55 -16.52 -15.52
C SER A 105 0.72 -17.23 -15.02
N THR A 106 1.59 -17.70 -15.92
CA THR A 106 2.86 -18.38 -15.60
C THR A 106 4.06 -17.45 -15.79
N ARG A 107 5.12 -17.70 -15.00
CA ARG A 107 6.43 -17.03 -15.15
C ARG A 107 7.12 -17.42 -16.44
#